data_AF-A0A7S1UAE8-F1
#
_entry.id   AF-A0A7S1UAE8-F1
#
_cell.length_a   1.000
_cell.length_b   1.000
_cell.length_c   1.000
_cell.angle_alpha   90.00
_cell.angle_beta   90.00
_cell.angle_gamma   90.00
#
_symmetry.space_group_name_H-M   'P 1'
#
loop_
_entity.id
_entity.type
_entity.pdbx_description
1 polymer ?
#
loop_
_entity_poly.entity_id
_entity_poly.type
_entity_poly.pdbx_seq_one_letter_code
_entity_poly.pdbx_strand_id
1 'polypeptide(L)'
;SYEDGAAEGPEGDVDADDDDNDDDDAVLGADNDDDGGDDEKGKKVDGFAAALGRVLGANIGDKKTPVLAKRKTKMMKEILKDREEKRARKAAALARREKKASAMAVPDFSTFDAERQLKKVATKGVVALFNAIAKYQHGVDEA
;
A
#
# COMPACT_ATOMS: atom_id res chain seq x y z
N SER A 1 -13.82 -45.15 22.23
CA SER A 1 -14.47 -44.14 21.38
C SER A 1 -14.08 -42.77 21.90
N TYR A 2 -13.04 -42.18 21.32
CA TYR A 2 -12.68 -40.78 21.58
C TYR A 2 -13.05 -40.04 20.31
N GLU A 3 -14.15 -39.29 20.40
CA GLU A 3 -14.54 -38.36 19.35
C GLU A 3 -13.67 -37.11 19.52
N ASP A 4 -12.82 -36.88 18.53
CA ASP A 4 -11.96 -35.72 18.41
C ASP A 4 -12.83 -34.56 17.91
N GLY A 5 -13.19 -33.67 18.82
CA GLY A 5 -13.93 -32.44 18.53
C GLY A 5 -12.98 -31.45 17.87
N ALA A 6 -12.97 -31.43 16.54
CA ALA A 6 -12.30 -30.42 15.75
C ALA A 6 -12.81 -29.02 16.14
N ALA A 7 -11.95 -28.26 16.80
CA ALA A 7 -12.19 -26.85 17.11
C ALA A 7 -12.12 -26.08 15.80
N GLU A 8 -13.29 -25.62 15.33
CA GLU A 8 -13.40 -24.68 14.22
C GLU A 8 -12.75 -23.35 14.66
N GLY A 9 -11.61 -23.03 14.03
CA GLY A 9 -10.93 -21.76 14.22
C GLY A 9 -11.76 -20.62 13.65
N PRO A 10 -11.55 -19.37 14.12
CA PRO A 10 -12.29 -18.23 13.62
C PRO A 10 -11.99 -18.04 12.13
N GLU A 11 -13.05 -18.13 11.33
CA GLU A 11 -13.14 -17.71 9.93
C GLU A 11 -12.50 -16.32 9.81
N GLY A 12 -11.26 -16.27 9.31
CA GLY A 12 -10.62 -15.00 8.99
C GLY A 12 -11.34 -14.41 7.80
N ASP A 13 -12.03 -13.28 8.01
CA ASP A 13 -12.41 -12.35 6.95
C ASP A 13 -11.13 -11.90 6.23
N VAL A 14 -10.70 -12.69 5.24
CA VAL A 14 -9.75 -12.27 4.21
C VAL A 14 -10.51 -11.30 3.31
N ASP A 15 -10.61 -10.05 3.79
CA ASP A 15 -10.92 -8.89 2.96
C ASP A 15 -9.82 -8.88 1.89
N ALA A 16 -10.15 -9.40 0.71
CA ALA A 16 -9.23 -9.50 -0.41
C ALA A 16 -8.68 -8.10 -0.67
N ASP A 17 -7.43 -7.87 -0.27
CA ASP A 17 -6.68 -6.68 -0.63
C ASP A 17 -6.62 -6.70 -2.16
N ASP A 18 -7.51 -5.91 -2.75
CA ASP A 18 -7.45 -5.44 -4.13
C ASP A 18 -6.19 -4.59 -4.23
N ASP A 19 -5.05 -5.29 -4.28
CA ASP A 19 -3.71 -4.77 -4.52
C ASP A 19 -3.66 -4.40 -5.99
N ASP A 20 -4.42 -3.35 -6.31
CA ASP A 20 -4.46 -2.63 -7.59
C ASP A 20 -3.14 -1.85 -7.67
N ASN A 21 -2.04 -2.60 -7.71
CA ASN A 21 -0.68 -2.12 -7.90
C ASN A 21 -0.48 -1.83 -9.40
N ASP A 22 -1.29 -0.90 -9.91
CA ASP A 22 -1.01 -0.19 -11.16
C ASP A 22 0.15 0.78 -10.89
N ASP A 23 1.35 0.22 -10.76
CA ASP A 23 2.63 0.93 -10.84
C ASP A 23 3.05 1.05 -12.32
N ASP A 24 2.18 1.68 -13.12
CA ASP A 24 2.42 2.00 -14.53
C ASP A 24 2.90 3.45 -14.72
N ASP A 25 3.57 4.04 -13.71
CA ASP A 25 4.37 5.25 -13.89
C ASP A 25 5.86 4.89 -13.99
N ALA A 26 6.15 3.86 -14.80
CA ALA A 26 7.47 3.66 -15.34
C ALA A 26 7.81 4.89 -16.20
N VAL A 27 8.46 5.86 -15.57
CA VAL A 27 9.10 7.00 -16.23
C VAL A 27 10.09 6.41 -17.22
N LEU A 28 9.67 6.27 -18.48
CA LEU A 28 10.56 5.98 -19.58
C LEU A 28 11.51 7.17 -19.68
N GLY A 29 12.68 7.03 -19.05
CA GLY A 29 13.84 7.86 -19.29
C GLY A 29 14.22 7.71 -20.75
N ALA A 30 13.59 8.49 -21.61
CA ALA A 30 14.09 8.75 -22.93
C ALA A 30 15.29 9.69 -22.75
N ASP A 31 16.46 9.08 -22.49
CA ASP A 31 17.75 9.71 -22.80
C ASP A 31 17.75 9.98 -24.30
N ASN A 32 17.24 11.16 -24.65
CA ASN A 32 17.34 11.70 -25.98
C ASN A 32 18.62 12.53 -25.96
N ASP A 33 19.74 11.88 -26.24
CA ASP A 33 21.00 12.54 -26.58
C ASP A 33 20.76 13.38 -27.84
N ASP A 34 20.36 14.63 -27.63
CA ASP A 34 20.26 15.67 -28.66
C ASP A 34 21.69 16.11 -29.01
N ASP A 35 22.32 15.36 -29.93
CA ASP A 35 23.52 15.82 -30.61
C ASP A 35 23.11 16.90 -31.62
N GLY A 36 23.45 18.14 -31.28
CA GLY A 36 23.22 19.32 -32.11
C GLY A 36 23.93 19.21 -33.45
N GLY A 37 23.18 18.79 -34.47
CA GLY A 37 23.60 18.75 -35.88
C GLY A 37 23.02 19.90 -36.69
N ASP A 38 23.93 20.81 -37.05
CA ASP A 38 23.86 22.00 -37.91
C ASP A 38 22.94 21.95 -39.16
N ASP A 39 22.57 23.15 -39.58
CA ASP A 39 21.79 23.52 -40.74
C ASP A 39 22.31 22.92 -42.06
N GLU A 40 21.68 21.88 -42.61
CA GLU A 40 21.77 21.60 -44.05
C GLU A 40 20.44 21.27 -44.73
N LYS A 41 20.17 22.02 -45.79
CA LYS A 41 19.02 21.87 -46.70
C LYS A 41 19.01 20.47 -47.34
N GLY A 42 18.12 19.59 -46.90
CA GLY A 42 17.98 18.29 -47.57
C GLY A 42 16.69 17.54 -47.24
N LYS A 43 15.76 17.49 -48.21
CA LYS A 43 14.59 16.59 -48.30
C LYS A 43 13.56 16.67 -47.15
N LYS A 44 12.50 17.44 -47.39
CA LYS A 44 11.27 17.43 -46.59
C LYS A 44 10.64 16.04 -46.61
N VAL A 45 10.72 15.31 -45.50
CA VAL A 45 9.76 14.23 -45.22
C VAL A 45 8.54 14.92 -44.63
N ASP A 46 7.65 15.38 -45.51
CA ASP A 46 6.39 16.04 -45.14
C ASP A 46 5.39 15.00 -44.58
N GLY A 47 5.71 14.45 -43.41
CA GLY A 47 4.86 13.53 -42.67
C GLY A 47 4.24 14.22 -41.44
N PHE A 48 3.07 13.74 -41.03
CA PHE A 48 2.39 14.22 -39.80
C PHE A 48 3.30 14.16 -38.56
N ALA A 49 4.12 13.11 -38.44
CA ALA A 49 5.10 12.97 -37.36
C ALA A 49 6.17 14.09 -37.35
N ALA A 50 6.71 14.44 -38.52
CA ALA A 50 7.70 15.53 -38.63
C ALA A 50 7.07 16.90 -38.32
N ALA A 51 5.79 17.10 -38.66
CA ALA A 51 5.05 18.30 -38.28
C ALA A 51 4.80 18.36 -36.76
N LEU A 52 4.41 17.24 -36.13
CA LEU A 52 4.25 17.17 -34.67
C LEU A 52 5.58 17.44 -33.94
N GLY A 53 6.70 16.88 -34.42
CA GLY A 53 8.02 17.12 -33.85
C GLY A 53 8.38 18.61 -33.83
N ARG A 54 8.16 19.32 -34.93
CA ARG A 54 8.38 20.79 -34.99
C ARG A 54 7.45 21.57 -34.06
N VAL A 55 6.20 21.14 -33.88
CA VAL A 55 5.24 21.82 -33.00
C VAL A 55 5.58 21.60 -31.52
N LEU A 56 5.98 20.38 -31.15
CA LEU A 56 6.36 20.04 -29.78
C LEU A 56 7.72 20.65 -29.37
N GLY A 57 8.67 20.75 -30.31
CA GLY A 57 10.01 21.33 -30.09
C GLY A 57 10.11 22.84 -30.32
N ALA A 58 9.03 23.53 -30.70
CA ALA A 58 9.08 24.97 -30.95
C ALA A 58 9.32 25.76 -29.65
N ASN A 59 10.39 26.56 -29.62
CA ASN A 59 10.69 27.43 -28.48
C ASN A 59 9.77 28.66 -28.49
N ILE A 60 8.80 28.69 -27.58
CA ILE A 60 7.81 29.75 -27.46
C ILE A 60 8.27 30.74 -26.38
N GLY A 61 8.77 31.91 -26.79
CA GLY A 61 9.00 33.01 -25.86
C GLY A 61 7.69 33.61 -25.32
N ASP A 62 7.75 34.28 -24.17
CA ASP A 62 6.60 34.81 -23.40
C ASP A 62 5.62 35.66 -24.23
N LYS A 63 6.09 36.29 -25.32
CA LYS A 63 5.30 37.18 -26.18
C LYS A 63 4.51 36.46 -27.28
N LYS A 64 4.75 35.17 -27.54
CA LYS A 64 4.13 34.42 -28.66
C LYS A 64 3.45 33.13 -28.19
N THR A 65 2.69 33.17 -27.09
CA THR A 65 1.96 31.98 -26.62
C THR A 65 0.92 31.51 -27.67
N PRO A 66 0.87 30.22 -28.03
CA PRO A 66 -0.15 29.67 -28.92
C PRO A 66 -1.56 29.98 -28.42
N VAL A 67 -2.48 30.21 -29.37
CA VAL A 67 -3.84 30.71 -29.12
C VAL A 67 -4.64 29.85 -28.13
N LEU A 68 -4.35 28.54 -28.05
CA LEU A 68 -5.06 27.60 -27.17
C LEU A 68 -4.33 27.28 -25.86
N ALA A 69 -3.13 27.81 -25.61
CA ALA A 69 -2.30 27.42 -24.46
C ALA A 69 -2.97 27.64 -23.09
N LYS A 70 -3.87 28.63 -22.99
CA LYS A 70 -4.56 28.97 -21.73
C LYS A 70 -5.91 28.25 -21.55
N ARG A 71 -6.43 27.58 -22.59
CA ARG A 71 -7.76 26.98 -22.55
C ARG A 71 -7.69 25.54 -22.08
N LYS A 72 -8.34 25.23 -20.96
CA LYS A 72 -8.56 23.84 -20.53
C LYS A 72 -9.73 23.22 -21.30
N THR A 73 -9.47 22.15 -22.05
CA THR A 73 -10.51 21.34 -22.71
C THR A 73 -11.33 20.55 -21.67
N LYS A 74 -12.50 20.02 -22.06
CA LYS A 74 -13.31 19.18 -21.17
C LYS A 74 -12.54 17.94 -20.72
N MET A 75 -11.92 17.25 -21.67
CA MET A 75 -11.06 16.07 -21.41
C MET A 75 -9.92 16.37 -20.44
N MET A 76 -9.21 17.51 -20.59
CA MET A 76 -8.16 17.89 -19.63
C MET A 76 -8.69 18.12 -18.22
N LYS A 77 -9.93 18.62 -18.08
CA LYS A 77 -10.55 18.77 -16.75
C LYS A 77 -10.93 17.43 -16.15
N GLU A 78 -11.42 16.49 -16.96
CA GLU A 78 -11.73 15.12 -16.54
C GLU A 78 -10.46 14.39 -16.09
N ILE A 79 -9.38 14.42 -16.88
CA ILE A 79 -8.09 13.83 -16.50
C ILE A 79 -7.57 14.41 -15.17
N LEU A 80 -7.71 15.73 -14.96
CA LEU A 80 -7.29 16.35 -13.70
C LEU A 80 -8.15 15.89 -12.51
N LYS A 81 -9.47 15.79 -12.69
CA LYS A 81 -10.38 15.27 -11.65
C LYS A 81 -10.06 13.82 -11.32
N ASP A 82 -9.90 12.97 -12.33
CA ASP A 82 -9.56 11.56 -12.12
C ASP A 82 -8.23 11.42 -11.36
N ARG A 83 -7.24 12.27 -11.67
CA ARG A 83 -5.96 12.27 -10.95
C ARG A 83 -6.12 12.71 -9.49
N GLU A 84 -6.96 13.72 -9.23
CA GLU A 84 -7.28 14.17 -7.87
C GLU A 84 -8.05 13.11 -7.08
N GLU A 85 -9.04 12.45 -7.70
CA GLU A 85 -9.82 11.37 -7.10
C GLU A 85 -8.95 10.15 -6.79
N LYS A 86 -8.07 9.74 -7.71
CA LYS A 86 -7.08 8.67 -7.47
C LYS A 86 -6.17 9.02 -6.29
N ARG A 87 -5.67 10.26 -6.21
CA ARG A 87 -4.83 10.72 -5.09
C ARG A 87 -5.60 10.69 -3.77
N ALA A 88 -6.84 11.17 -3.76
CA ALA A 88 -7.70 11.16 -2.58
C ALA A 88 -8.00 9.73 -2.11
N ARG A 89 -8.31 8.81 -3.03
CA ARG A 89 -8.54 7.38 -2.73
C ARG A 89 -7.29 6.74 -2.11
N LYS A 90 -6.10 6.97 -2.69
CA LYS A 90 -4.83 6.47 -2.13
C LYS A 90 -4.56 7.03 -0.73
N ALA A 91 -4.77 8.32 -0.51
CA ALA A 91 -4.58 8.94 0.81
C ALA A 91 -5.56 8.37 1.86
N ALA A 92 -6.82 8.15 1.49
CA ALA A 92 -7.82 7.55 2.38
C ALA A 92 -7.49 6.10 2.72
N ALA A 93 -7.03 5.30 1.74
CA ALA A 93 -6.60 3.92 1.95
C ALA A 93 -5.39 3.85 2.90
N LEU A 94 -4.39 4.71 2.70
CA LEU A 94 -3.22 4.79 3.58
C LEU A 94 -3.61 5.20 5.01
N ALA A 95 -4.49 6.18 5.17
CA ALA A 95 -5.01 6.58 6.48
C ALA A 95 -5.81 5.44 7.17
N ARG A 96 -6.57 4.63 6.41
CA ARG A 96 -7.25 3.44 6.95
C ARG A 96 -6.24 2.38 7.37
N ARG A 97 -5.18 2.16 6.58
CA ARG A 97 -4.08 1.23 6.90
C ARG A 97 -3.33 1.66 8.16
N GLU A 98 -2.97 2.93 8.28
CA GLU A 98 -2.30 3.47 9.47
C GLU A 98 -3.14 3.30 10.73
N LYS A 99 -4.46 3.54 10.65
CA LYS A 99 -5.39 3.30 11.77
C LYS A 99 -5.50 1.84 12.18
N LYS A 100 -5.43 0.91 11.23
CA LYS A 100 -5.40 -0.54 11.53
C LYS A 100 -4.05 -0.94 12.11
N ALA A 101 -2.95 -0.45 11.53
CA ALA A 101 -1.59 -0.76 11.95
C ALA A 101 -1.26 -0.20 13.35
N SER A 102 -1.82 0.95 13.76
CA SER A 102 -1.60 1.48 15.10
C SER A 102 -2.17 0.60 16.22
N ALA A 103 -3.14 -0.26 15.92
CA ALA A 103 -3.69 -1.24 16.85
C ALA A 103 -2.96 -2.59 16.82
N MET A 104 -2.00 -2.77 15.90
CA MET A 104 -1.26 -4.03 15.72
C MET A 104 0.22 -3.81 16.06
N ALA A 105 0.72 -4.56 17.04
CA ALA A 105 2.16 -4.62 17.30
C ALA A 105 2.78 -5.70 16.40
N VAL A 106 3.85 -5.37 15.68
CA VAL A 106 4.63 -6.36 14.94
C VAL A 106 5.23 -7.33 15.96
N PRO A 107 4.99 -8.65 15.85
CA PRO A 107 5.58 -9.62 16.75
C PRO A 107 7.11 -9.57 16.63
N ASP A 108 7.79 -9.27 17.73
CA ASP A 108 9.26 -9.26 17.82
C ASP A 108 9.73 -10.38 18.75
N PHE A 109 10.86 -11.00 18.43
CA PHE A 109 11.45 -12.09 19.22
C PHE A 109 12.10 -11.57 20.52
N SER A 110 12.34 -10.27 20.66
CA SER A 110 12.94 -9.68 21.86
C SER A 110 12.11 -9.85 23.13
N THR A 111 10.77 -9.88 23.03
CA THR A 111 9.86 -10.01 24.17
C THR A 111 9.48 -11.46 24.50
N PHE A 112 9.87 -12.41 23.65
CA PHE A 112 9.44 -13.82 23.74
C PHE A 112 9.82 -14.49 25.06
N ASP A 113 11.03 -14.24 25.56
CA ASP A 113 11.50 -14.83 26.81
C ASP A 113 10.73 -14.31 28.03
N ALA A 114 10.38 -13.01 28.04
CA ALA A 114 9.59 -12.41 29.11
C ALA A 114 8.16 -12.97 29.12
N GLU A 115 7.52 -13.08 27.95
CA GLU A 115 6.20 -13.72 27.82
C GLU A 115 6.21 -15.19 28.26
N ARG A 116 7.25 -15.93 27.87
CA ARG A 116 7.43 -17.34 28.27
C ARG A 116 7.59 -17.47 29.79
N GLN A 117 8.30 -16.55 30.44
CA GLN A 117 8.43 -16.54 31.90
C GLN A 117 7.09 -16.22 32.58
N LEU A 118 6.38 -15.20 32.11
CA LEU A 118 5.05 -14.84 32.63
C LEU A 118 4.06 -16.00 32.51
N LYS A 119 4.03 -16.67 31.35
CA LYS A 119 3.19 -17.86 31.14
C LYS A 119 3.51 -18.96 32.15
N LYS A 120 4.79 -19.22 32.44
CA LYS A 120 5.21 -20.20 33.45
C LYS A 120 4.78 -19.82 34.86
N VAL A 121 4.86 -18.54 35.23
CA VAL A 121 4.43 -18.07 36.56
C VAL A 121 2.91 -18.19 36.70
N ALA A 122 2.16 -17.77 35.68
CA ALA A 122 0.70 -17.88 35.66
C ALA A 122 0.23 -19.34 35.77
N THR A 123 0.81 -20.26 34.99
CA THR A 123 0.43 -21.69 35.05
C THR A 123 0.79 -22.31 36.39
N LYS A 124 1.98 -22.01 36.95
CA LYS A 124 2.34 -22.45 38.30
C LYS A 124 1.36 -21.94 39.36
N GLY A 125 0.95 -20.67 39.27
CA GLY A 125 -0.01 -20.07 40.20
C GLY A 125 -1.36 -20.75 40.16
N VAL A 126 -1.94 -20.93 38.96
CA VAL A 126 -3.23 -21.60 38.77
C VAL A 126 -3.19 -23.05 39.25
N VAL A 127 -2.13 -23.79 38.92
CA VAL A 127 -1.97 -25.19 39.36
C VAL A 127 -1.82 -25.27 40.88
N ALA A 128 -1.08 -24.36 41.50
CA ALA A 128 -0.97 -24.31 42.96
C ALA A 128 -2.33 -24.06 43.63
N LEU A 129 -3.17 -23.20 43.03
CA LEU A 129 -4.50 -22.90 43.53
C LEU A 129 -5.43 -24.12 43.43
N PHE A 130 -5.46 -24.79 42.28
CA PHE A 130 -6.23 -26.02 42.10
C PHE A 130 -5.80 -27.12 43.07
N ASN A 131 -4.48 -27.29 43.25
CA ASN A 131 -3.94 -28.27 44.19
C ASN A 131 -4.31 -27.93 45.65
N ALA A 132 -4.36 -26.65 46.02
CA ALA A 132 -4.78 -26.23 47.35
C ALA A 132 -6.27 -26.50 47.59
N ILE A 133 -7.11 -26.21 46.59
CA ILE A 133 -8.56 -26.47 46.64
C ILE A 133 -8.83 -27.97 46.74
N ALA A 134 -8.17 -28.79 45.90
CA ALA A 134 -8.33 -30.24 45.92
C ALA A 134 -7.98 -30.84 47.29
N LYS A 135 -6.87 -30.39 47.90
CA LYS A 135 -6.48 -30.81 49.26
C LYS A 135 -7.49 -30.40 50.31
N TYR A 136 -8.04 -29.19 50.22
CA TYR A 136 -9.06 -28.72 51.15
C TYR A 136 -10.36 -29.53 51.03
N GLN A 137 -10.83 -29.78 49.80
CA GLN A 137 -12.05 -30.57 49.57
C GLN A 137 -11.87 -32.02 50.05
N HIS A 138 -10.82 -32.71 49.61
CA HIS A 138 -10.59 -34.10 50.03
C HIS A 138 -10.25 -34.26 51.51
N GLY A 139 -9.57 -33.28 52.13
CA GLY A 139 -9.30 -33.29 53.56
C GLY A 139 -10.52 -32.97 54.44
N VAL A 140 -11.54 -32.31 53.88
CA VAL A 140 -12.85 -32.10 54.53
C VAL A 140 -13.76 -33.33 54.35
N ASP A 141 -13.57 -34.11 53.29
CA ASP A 141 -14.32 -35.36 53.05
C ASP A 141 -13.82 -36.56 53.90
N GLU A 142 -12.57 -36.54 54.38
CA GLU A 142 -11.98 -37.60 55.24
C GLU A 142 -12.07 -37.32 56.76
N ALA A 143 -12.61 -36.16 57.17
CA ALA A 143 -12.78 -35.75 58.57
C ALA A 143 -14.26 -35.79 59.02
#